data_AF-A0A443QDJ0-F1
#
_entry.id   AF-A0A443QDJ0-F1
#
_cell.length_a   1.000
_cell.length_b   1.000
_cell.length_c   1.000
_cell.angle_alpha   90.00
_cell.angle_beta   90.00
_cell.angle_gamma   90.00
#
_symmetry.space_group_name_H-M   'P 1'
#
loop_
_entity.id
_entity.type
_entity.pdbx_description
1 polymer ?
#
loop_
_entity_poly.entity_id
_entity_poly.type
_entity_poly.pdbx_seq_one_letter_code
_entity_poly.pdbx_strand_id
1 'polypeptide(L)'
;FENCRKLWPVNFHENKFISQCLKEDAFSANEKQKIANLVNELISISSQHGNIDAALAVNGAVIVSSALTDQKHPLRHAIMCLTDNVANDQLKQLNQEETKKRPLQEIPYLLTKCDIFVTSEPCVMCSMALVHSRCRRLFFMETSNSQCPPDKAITNFKLHLQKNLNHHFEAWKIQPCCRN
;
A
#
# COMPACT_ATOMS: atom_id res chain seq x y z
N PHE A 1 -24.77 -12.51 12.20
CA PHE A 1 -25.37 -11.65 13.24
C PHE A 1 -26.21 -12.46 14.22
N GLU A 2 -27.27 -13.14 13.75
CA GLU A 2 -28.18 -13.90 14.61
C GLU A 2 -27.50 -14.97 15.48
N ASN A 3 -26.52 -15.69 14.91
CA ASN A 3 -25.73 -16.66 15.67
C ASN A 3 -24.83 -16.02 16.75
N CYS A 4 -24.27 -14.83 16.49
CA CYS A 4 -23.44 -14.11 17.47
C CYS A 4 -24.28 -13.51 18.60
N ARG A 5 -25.52 -13.08 18.29
CA ARG A 5 -26.47 -12.53 19.27
C ARG A 5 -26.85 -13.53 20.37
N LYS A 6 -26.77 -14.84 20.09
CA LYS A 6 -26.97 -15.91 21.08
C LYS A 6 -25.86 -15.98 22.13
N LEU A 7 -24.66 -15.51 21.79
CA LEU A 7 -23.48 -15.55 22.67
C LEU A 7 -23.25 -14.22 23.40
N TRP A 8 -23.55 -13.10 22.74
CA TRP A 8 -23.38 -11.75 23.30
C TRP A 8 -24.39 -10.78 22.68
N PRO A 9 -24.96 -9.82 23.43
CA PRO A 9 -25.85 -8.81 22.85
C PRO A 9 -25.07 -7.96 21.86
N VAL A 10 -25.31 -8.20 20.57
CA VAL A 10 -24.74 -7.43 19.47
C VAL A 10 -25.87 -6.80 18.66
N ASN A 11 -25.62 -5.63 18.09
CA ASN A 11 -26.49 -4.96 17.11
C ASN A 11 -25.83 -5.00 15.73
N PHE A 12 -26.64 -5.18 14.68
CA PHE A 12 -26.13 -5.12 13.32
C PHE A 12 -26.06 -3.66 12.88
N HIS A 13 -24.87 -3.22 12.55
CA HIS A 13 -24.64 -1.95 11.89
C HIS A 13 -24.07 -2.25 10.51
N GLU A 14 -24.77 -1.79 9.47
CA GLU A 14 -24.26 -1.89 8.10
C GLU A 14 -22.94 -1.12 7.99
N ASN A 15 -21.94 -1.75 7.40
CA ASN A 15 -20.69 -1.09 7.09
C ASN A 15 -20.88 -0.23 5.84
N LYS A 16 -21.15 1.07 6.06
CA LYS A 16 -21.38 2.06 5.00
C LYS A 16 -20.28 2.06 3.93
N PHE A 17 -19.03 1.82 4.31
CA PHE A 17 -17.90 1.80 3.39
C PHE A 17 -17.96 0.62 2.42
N ILE A 18 -18.26 -0.58 2.93
CA ILE A 18 -18.45 -1.77 2.06
C ILE A 18 -19.63 -1.52 1.11
N SER A 19 -20.72 -0.93 1.61
CA SER A 19 -21.88 -0.59 0.78
C SER A 19 -21.57 0.47 -0.28
N GLN A 20 -20.70 1.45 0.01
CA GLN A 20 -20.20 2.41 -0.99
C GLN A 20 -19.32 1.73 -2.05
N CYS A 21 -18.44 0.82 -1.64
CA CYS A 21 -17.61 0.03 -2.56
C CYS A 21 -18.47 -0.80 -3.51
N LEU A 22 -19.51 -1.45 -2.99
CA LEU A 22 -20.46 -2.23 -3.80
C LEU A 22 -21.30 -1.37 -4.76
N LYS A 23 -21.52 -0.10 -4.42
CA LYS A 23 -22.20 0.90 -5.26
C LYS A 23 -21.26 1.62 -6.23
N GLU A 24 -19.97 1.22 -6.28
CA GLU A 24 -18.93 1.85 -7.10
C GLU A 24 -18.64 3.34 -6.75
N ASP A 25 -19.07 3.78 -5.57
CA ASP A 25 -18.94 5.15 -5.07
C ASP A 25 -17.85 5.26 -3.98
N ALA A 26 -16.82 4.41 -4.07
CA ALA A 26 -15.72 4.38 -3.10
C ALA A 26 -14.78 5.60 -3.21
N PHE A 27 -14.77 6.27 -4.37
CA PHE A 27 -13.88 7.40 -4.64
C PHE A 27 -14.62 8.52 -5.35
N SER A 28 -14.44 9.75 -4.87
CA SER A 28 -14.91 10.96 -5.55
C SER A 28 -14.15 11.19 -6.87
N ALA A 29 -14.73 11.98 -7.78
CA ALA A 29 -14.09 12.32 -9.06
C ALA A 29 -12.70 12.95 -8.88
N ASN A 30 -12.55 13.83 -7.87
CA ASN A 30 -11.28 14.46 -7.54
C ASN A 30 -10.24 13.44 -7.02
N GLU A 31 -10.65 12.48 -6.19
CA GLU A 31 -9.76 11.41 -5.73
C GLU A 31 -9.33 10.49 -6.86
N LYS A 32 -10.24 10.13 -7.77
CA LYS A 32 -9.91 9.36 -8.98
C LYS A 32 -8.86 10.07 -9.82
N GLN A 33 -8.97 11.39 -10.00
CA GLN A 33 -7.97 12.19 -10.72
C GLN A 33 -6.62 12.20 -10.01
N LYS A 34 -6.60 12.35 -8.68
CA LYS A 34 -5.35 12.29 -7.89
C LYS A 34 -4.68 10.92 -7.99
N ILE A 35 -5.46 9.84 -7.87
CA ILE A 35 -4.98 8.47 -8.05
C ILE A 35 -4.39 8.30 -9.45
N ALA A 36 -5.07 8.77 -10.49
CA ALA A 36 -4.55 8.69 -11.86
C ALA A 36 -3.21 9.44 -12.03
N ASN A 37 -3.06 10.62 -11.42
CA ASN A 37 -1.81 11.37 -11.47
C ASN A 37 -0.66 10.61 -10.79
N LEU A 38 -0.89 10.05 -9.60
CA LEU A 38 0.10 9.25 -8.86
C LEU A 38 0.49 7.98 -9.62
N VAL A 39 -0.47 7.35 -10.29
CA VAL A 39 -0.22 6.18 -11.14
C VAL A 39 0.63 6.56 -12.35
N ASN A 40 0.34 7.69 -13.01
CA ASN A 40 1.16 8.17 -14.12
C ASN A 40 2.59 8.46 -13.67
N GLU A 41 2.77 9.05 -12.48
CA GLU A 41 4.08 9.28 -11.89
C GLU A 41 4.82 7.96 -11.63
N LEU A 42 4.15 6.98 -11.02
CA LEU A 42 4.70 5.64 -10.79
C LEU A 42 5.13 4.96 -12.09
N ILE A 43 4.31 5.03 -13.14
CA ILE A 43 4.64 4.50 -14.48
C ILE A 43 5.84 5.24 -15.06
N SER A 44 5.92 6.57 -14.87
CA SER A 44 7.06 7.35 -15.35
C SER A 44 8.36 6.90 -14.68
N ILE A 45 8.36 6.70 -13.36
CA ILE A 45 9.50 6.18 -12.58
C ILE A 45 9.93 4.80 -13.10
N SER A 46 8.97 3.90 -13.30
CA SER A 46 9.24 2.56 -13.83
C SER A 46 9.83 2.61 -15.25
N SER A 47 9.25 3.41 -16.15
CA SER A 47 9.68 3.51 -17.55
C SER A 47 11.07 4.10 -17.71
N GLN A 48 11.43 5.10 -16.90
CA GLN A 48 12.76 5.71 -16.90
C GLN A 48 13.86 4.72 -16.52
N HIS A 49 13.53 3.70 -15.74
CA HIS A 49 14.47 2.70 -15.24
C HIS A 49 14.36 1.36 -15.98
N GLY A 50 13.77 1.34 -17.17
CA GLY A 50 13.69 0.13 -18.00
C GLY A 50 12.52 -0.79 -17.65
N ASN A 51 11.37 -0.22 -17.25
CA ASN A 51 10.15 -0.94 -16.87
C ASN A 51 10.35 -1.90 -15.70
N ILE A 52 11.16 -1.48 -14.73
CA ILE A 52 11.37 -2.22 -13.48
C ILE A 52 10.19 -1.96 -12.54
N ASP A 53 9.85 -2.96 -11.74
CA ASP A 53 8.81 -2.81 -10.73
C ASP A 53 9.14 -1.67 -9.76
N ALA A 54 8.18 -0.75 -9.60
CA ALA A 54 8.30 0.44 -8.78
C ALA A 54 7.21 0.46 -7.71
N ALA A 55 7.50 1.15 -6.60
CA ALA A 55 6.58 1.39 -5.52
C ALA A 55 6.68 2.84 -5.02
N LEU A 56 5.54 3.43 -4.64
CA LEU A 56 5.40 4.80 -4.19
C LEU A 56 4.59 4.83 -2.89
N ALA A 57 5.12 5.46 -1.84
CA ALA A 57 4.39 5.71 -0.59
C ALA A 57 3.89 7.15 -0.57
N VAL A 58 2.59 7.34 -0.35
CA VAL A 58 1.94 8.65 -0.33
C VAL A 58 1.15 8.82 0.95
N ASN A 59 1.36 9.94 1.66
CA ASN A 59 0.55 10.32 2.80
C ASN A 59 -0.33 11.51 2.43
N GLY A 60 -1.62 11.25 2.20
CA GLY A 60 -2.56 12.26 1.71
C GLY A 60 -2.22 12.71 0.28
N ALA A 61 -1.64 13.90 0.13
CA ALA A 61 -1.20 14.45 -1.15
C ALA A 61 0.32 14.51 -1.30
N VAL A 62 1.08 14.09 -0.29
CA VAL A 62 2.54 14.21 -0.25
C VAL A 62 3.16 12.84 -0.48
N ILE A 63 4.08 12.77 -1.43
CA ILE A 63 4.92 11.60 -1.66
C ILE A 63 5.95 11.53 -0.53
N VAL A 64 5.92 10.43 0.21
CA VAL A 64 6.85 10.18 1.32
C VAL A 64 8.15 9.59 0.79
N SER A 65 8.05 8.59 -0.09
CA SER A 65 9.20 7.92 -0.66
C SER A 65 8.80 7.16 -1.92
N SER A 66 9.78 6.86 -2.77
CA SER A 66 9.66 5.97 -3.91
C SER A 66 10.81 4.96 -3.91
N ALA A 67 10.58 3.80 -4.50
CA ALA A 67 11.59 2.78 -4.65
C ALA A 67 11.37 1.91 -5.89
N LEU A 68 12.46 1.29 -6.32
CA LEU A 68 12.49 0.34 -7.44
C LEU A 68 12.96 -1.02 -6.92
N THR A 69 12.62 -2.06 -7.65
CA THR A 69 13.16 -3.40 -7.42
C THR A 69 14.63 -3.45 -7.80
N ASP A 70 15.45 -4.03 -6.93
CA ASP A 70 16.86 -4.30 -7.22
C ASP A 70 16.97 -5.63 -7.97
N GLN A 71 17.23 -5.55 -9.28
CA GLN A 71 17.29 -6.74 -10.13
C GLN A 71 18.39 -7.73 -9.75
N LYS A 72 19.40 -7.29 -8.99
CA LYS A 72 20.54 -8.12 -8.59
C LYS A 72 20.27 -8.95 -7.33
N HIS A 73 19.24 -8.62 -6.56
CA HIS A 73 19.00 -9.22 -5.26
C HIS A 73 17.60 -9.83 -5.12
N PRO A 74 17.49 -11.13 -4.78
CA PRO A 74 16.23 -11.88 -4.89
C PRO A 74 15.13 -11.44 -3.92
N LEU A 75 15.45 -10.74 -2.82
CA LEU A 75 14.46 -10.27 -1.83
C LEU A 75 14.20 -8.77 -1.89
N ARG A 76 14.94 -8.02 -2.71
CA ARG A 76 14.85 -6.55 -2.76
C ARG A 76 13.81 -6.10 -3.78
N HIS A 77 12.57 -6.50 -3.53
CA HIS A 77 11.42 -6.05 -4.29
C HIS A 77 11.10 -4.59 -3.98
N ALA A 78 10.42 -3.90 -4.90
CA ALA A 78 10.09 -2.49 -4.78
C ALA A 78 9.47 -2.11 -3.43
N ILE A 79 8.55 -2.92 -2.89
CA ILE A 79 7.91 -2.68 -1.59
C ILE A 79 8.89 -2.84 -0.42
N MET A 80 9.81 -3.79 -0.50
CA MET A 80 10.83 -3.98 0.54
C MET A 80 11.76 -2.78 0.56
N CYS A 81 12.28 -2.41 -0.61
CA CYS A 81 13.12 -1.22 -0.76
C CYS A 81 12.41 0.06 -0.31
N LEU A 82 11.11 0.20 -0.62
CA LEU A 82 10.29 1.34 -0.18
C LEU A 82 10.19 1.40 1.34
N THR A 83 9.92 0.26 1.97
CA THR A 83 9.80 0.17 3.43
C THR A 83 11.13 0.53 4.10
N ASP A 84 12.24 0.02 3.57
CA ASP A 84 13.59 0.33 4.05
C ASP A 84 13.93 1.81 3.89
N ASN A 85 13.57 2.44 2.76
CA ASN A 85 13.78 3.87 2.54
C ASN A 85 13.02 4.71 3.57
N VAL A 86 11.73 4.42 3.79
CA VAL A 86 10.91 5.11 4.79
C VAL A 86 11.48 4.92 6.20
N ALA A 87 11.90 3.71 6.56
CA ALA A 87 12.50 3.43 7.86
C ALA A 87 13.79 4.23 8.08
N ASN A 88 14.67 4.29 7.08
CA ASN A 88 15.91 5.05 7.13
C ASN A 88 15.67 6.55 7.26
N ASP A 89 14.67 7.09 6.55
CA ASP A 89 14.35 8.52 6.64
C ASP A 89 13.73 8.89 7.98
N GLN A 90 12.90 8.02 8.57
CA GLN A 90 12.41 8.18 9.93
C GLN A 90 13.55 8.13 10.97
N LEU A 91 14.50 7.21 10.80
CA LEU A 91 15.66 7.12 11.69
C LEU A 91 16.56 8.37 11.63
N LYS A 92 16.77 8.93 10.42
CA LYS A 92 17.51 10.19 10.26
C LYS A 92 16.81 11.35 10.96
N GLN A 93 15.47 11.40 10.93
CA GLN A 93 14.68 12.42 11.63
C GLN A 93 14.86 12.30 13.15
N LEU A 94 14.78 11.08 13.71
CA LEU A 94 15.04 10.83 15.15
C LEU A 94 16.43 11.34 15.57
N ASN A 95 17.47 10.93 14.84
CA ASN A 95 18.85 11.31 15.17
C ASN A 95 19.06 12.83 15.12
N GLN A 96 18.38 13.54 14.21
CA GLN A 96 18.44 15.00 14.14
C GLN A 96 17.71 15.68 15.31
N GLU A 97 16.59 15.11 15.76
CA GLU A 97 15.84 15.63 16.90
C GLU A 97 16.56 15.40 18.23
N GLU A 98 17.26 14.28 18.42
CA GLU A 98 18.08 14.05 19.61
C GLU A 98 19.16 15.12 19.81
N THR A 99 19.73 15.64 18.71
CA THR A 99 20.73 16.74 18.78
C THR A 99 20.12 18.09 19.13
N LYS A 100 18.84 18.31 18.86
CA LYS A 100 18.12 19.57 19.09
C LYS A 100 17.10 19.32 20.20
N LYS A 101 17.44 19.60 21.47
CA LYS A 101 16.57 19.51 22.66
C LYS A 101 15.19 20.22 22.52
N ARG A 102 14.32 19.70 21.67
CA ARG A 102 12.95 20.13 21.38
C ARG A 102 12.03 18.98 21.79
N PRO A 103 10.77 19.25 22.12
CA PRO A 103 9.82 18.18 22.41
C PRO A 103 9.73 17.23 21.21
N LEU A 104 9.84 15.93 21.47
CA LEU A 104 9.78 14.85 20.47
C LEU A 104 8.48 14.98 19.67
N GLN A 105 8.60 15.26 18.38
CA GLN A 105 7.44 15.14 17.50
C GLN A 105 7.23 13.65 17.25
N GLU A 106 6.06 13.10 17.58
CA GLU A 106 5.81 11.65 17.45
C GLU A 106 5.95 11.21 15.99
N ILE A 107 7.06 10.55 15.67
CA ILE A 107 7.31 10.03 14.33
C ILE A 107 6.36 8.84 14.08
N PRO A 108 5.61 8.87 12.96
CA PRO A 108 4.66 7.80 12.65
C PRO A 108 5.38 6.47 12.41
N TYR A 109 4.77 5.37 12.84
CA TYR A 109 5.32 4.04 12.64
C TYR A 109 5.33 3.66 11.14
N LEU A 110 6.51 3.61 10.51
CA LEU A 110 6.71 3.15 9.12
C LEU A 110 5.68 3.74 8.14
N LEU A 111 4.82 2.89 7.56
CA LEU A 111 3.86 3.24 6.52
C LEU A 111 2.46 3.54 7.08
N THR A 112 2.35 3.82 8.38
CA THR A 112 1.07 4.17 9.00
C THR A 112 0.46 5.40 8.34
N LYS A 113 -0.82 5.33 7.98
CA LYS A 113 -1.58 6.34 7.20
C LYS A 113 -1.12 6.54 5.74
N CYS A 114 -0.16 5.77 5.24
CA CYS A 114 0.28 5.87 3.85
C CYS A 114 -0.56 4.99 2.91
N ASP A 115 -0.88 5.53 1.74
CA ASP A 115 -1.36 4.79 0.57
C ASP A 115 -0.14 4.38 -0.27
N ILE A 116 -0.10 3.11 -0.66
CA ILE A 116 1.01 2.54 -1.42
C ILE A 116 0.54 2.28 -2.84
N PHE A 117 1.29 2.74 -3.84
CA PHE A 117 1.07 2.45 -5.25
C PHE A 117 2.20 1.59 -5.78
N VAL A 118 1.88 0.50 -6.48
CA VAL A 118 2.85 -0.49 -6.96
C VAL A 118 2.52 -0.90 -8.40
N THR A 119 3.55 -1.12 -9.21
CA THR A 119 3.38 -1.49 -10.62
C THR A 119 2.89 -2.91 -10.81
N SER A 120 3.35 -3.83 -9.97
CA SER A 120 2.97 -5.25 -9.99
C SER A 120 2.22 -5.64 -8.72
N GLU A 121 1.46 -6.72 -8.81
CA GLU A 121 0.84 -7.31 -7.63
C GLU A 121 1.93 -7.81 -6.67
N PRO A 122 1.87 -7.46 -5.36
CA PRO A 122 2.88 -7.89 -4.41
C PRO A 122 2.85 -9.41 -4.20
N CYS A 123 4.03 -9.97 -4.00
CA CYS A 123 4.14 -11.35 -3.54
C CYS A 123 3.75 -11.52 -2.07
N VAL A 124 3.72 -12.76 -1.56
CA VAL A 124 3.34 -13.05 -0.16
C VAL A 124 4.27 -12.35 0.82
N MET A 125 5.58 -12.34 0.55
CA MET A 125 6.57 -11.62 1.37
C MET A 125 6.27 -10.12 1.42
N CYS A 126 6.09 -9.48 0.26
CA CYS A 126 5.83 -8.04 0.19
C CYS A 126 4.49 -7.67 0.82
N SER A 127 3.46 -8.50 0.62
CA SER A 127 2.16 -8.29 1.25
C SER A 127 2.23 -8.41 2.76
N MET A 128 2.99 -9.38 3.29
CA MET A 128 3.18 -9.51 4.73
C MET A 128 4.00 -8.35 5.30
N ALA A 129 4.99 -7.83 4.55
CA ALA A 129 5.70 -6.62 4.93
C ALA A 129 4.76 -5.41 5.05
N LEU A 130 3.81 -5.25 4.13
CA LEU A 130 2.79 -4.18 4.22
C LEU A 130 1.86 -4.34 5.43
N VAL A 131 1.48 -5.58 5.78
CA VAL A 131 0.72 -5.87 7.02
C VAL A 131 1.51 -5.41 8.23
N HIS A 132 2.80 -5.77 8.31
CA HIS A 132 3.66 -5.38 9.43
C HIS A 132 3.93 -3.88 9.49
N SER A 133 4.03 -3.21 8.34
CA SER A 133 4.24 -1.75 8.25
C SER A 133 2.97 -0.92 8.44
N ARG A 134 1.81 -1.55 8.65
CA ARG A 134 0.50 -0.91 8.87
C ARG A 134 0.07 0.08 7.78
N CYS A 135 0.28 -0.28 6.51
CA CYS A 135 -0.17 0.57 5.40
C CYS A 135 -1.70 0.75 5.43
N ARG A 136 -2.19 1.88 4.91
CA ARG A 136 -3.63 2.19 4.90
C ARG A 136 -4.33 1.46 3.75
N ARG A 137 -3.83 1.66 2.54
CA ARG A 137 -4.38 1.10 1.30
C ARG A 137 -3.26 0.78 0.32
N LEU A 138 -3.48 -0.23 -0.51
CA LEU A 138 -2.62 -0.65 -1.59
C LEU A 138 -3.35 -0.46 -2.92
N PHE A 139 -2.67 0.18 -3.86
CA PHE A 139 -3.07 0.30 -5.25
C PHE A 139 -2.04 -0.44 -6.10
N PHE A 140 -2.47 -1.41 -6.89
CA PHE A 140 -1.56 -2.20 -7.72
C PHE A 140 -2.08 -2.34 -9.16
N MET A 141 -1.15 -2.49 -10.09
CA MET A 141 -1.42 -2.81 -11.50
C MET A 141 -0.96 -4.24 -11.82
N GLU A 142 -1.25 -4.70 -13.03
CA GLU A 142 -0.79 -6.00 -13.52
C GLU A 142 0.19 -5.76 -14.67
N THR A 143 1.49 -5.75 -14.36
CA THR A 143 2.56 -5.71 -15.36
C THR A 143 2.97 -7.12 -15.75
N SER A 144 3.28 -7.34 -17.03
CA SER A 144 3.70 -8.65 -17.54
C SER A 144 5.11 -9.06 -17.09
N ASN A 145 5.93 -8.09 -16.66
CA ASN A 145 7.35 -8.28 -16.39
C ASN A 145 7.69 -8.04 -14.91
N SER A 146 6.89 -8.61 -14.00
CA SER A 146 7.19 -8.49 -12.57
C SER A 146 8.34 -9.41 -12.18
N GLN A 147 9.30 -8.89 -11.41
CA GLN A 147 10.37 -9.72 -10.84
C GLN A 147 9.90 -10.45 -9.56
N CYS A 148 8.85 -9.94 -8.93
CA CYS A 148 8.21 -10.61 -7.81
C CYS A 148 7.68 -11.99 -8.23
N PRO A 149 7.74 -13.00 -7.34
CA PRO A 149 7.11 -14.30 -7.59
C PRO A 149 5.63 -14.16 -7.98
N PRO A 150 5.11 -15.01 -8.88
CA PRO A 150 3.73 -14.95 -9.36
C PRO A 150 2.72 -15.60 -8.40
N ASP A 151 3.00 -15.57 -7.10
CA ASP A 151 2.14 -16.14 -6.06
C ASP A 151 0.86 -15.32 -5.83
N LYS A 152 0.85 -14.05 -6.28
CA LYS A 152 -0.31 -13.14 -6.32
C LYS A 152 -1.03 -13.10 -4.97
N ALA A 153 -0.37 -12.54 -3.96
CA ALA A 153 -0.81 -12.61 -2.57
C ALA A 153 -2.16 -11.93 -2.29
N ILE A 154 -2.56 -10.98 -3.12
CA ILE A 154 -3.83 -10.26 -2.98
C ILE A 154 -4.95 -11.02 -3.70
N THR A 155 -4.72 -11.44 -4.94
CA THR A 155 -5.70 -12.10 -5.79
C THR A 155 -5.94 -13.54 -5.34
N ASN A 156 -4.87 -14.30 -5.11
CA ASN A 156 -4.94 -15.74 -4.81
C ASN A 156 -5.18 -15.99 -3.31
N PHE A 157 -4.30 -15.45 -2.46
CA PHE A 157 -4.33 -15.74 -1.01
C PHE A 157 -5.21 -14.78 -0.21
N LYS A 158 -5.58 -13.63 -0.79
CA LYS A 158 -6.35 -12.57 -0.13
C LYS A 158 -5.79 -12.24 1.26
N LEU A 159 -4.46 -12.11 1.34
CA LEU A 159 -3.75 -12.00 2.62
C LEU A 159 -4.29 -10.82 3.46
N HIS A 160 -4.60 -9.72 2.80
CA HIS A 160 -5.19 -8.51 3.37
C HIS A 160 -6.57 -8.70 4.05
N LEU A 161 -7.25 -9.84 3.85
CA LEU A 161 -8.54 -10.18 4.47
C LEU A 161 -8.45 -11.29 5.54
N GLN A 162 -7.26 -11.82 5.80
CA GLN A 162 -7.09 -12.95 6.71
C GLN A 162 -7.40 -12.52 8.16
N LYS A 163 -8.41 -13.15 8.77
CA LYS A 163 -8.91 -12.76 10.11
C LYS A 163 -7.89 -12.95 11.23
N ASN A 164 -6.94 -13.86 11.06
CA ASN A 164 -5.92 -14.17 12.07
C ASN A 164 -4.74 -13.19 12.04
N LEU A 165 -4.72 -12.25 11.09
CA LEU A 165 -3.71 -11.19 11.03
C LEU A 165 -4.18 -9.97 11.83
N ASN A 166 -3.21 -9.28 12.44
CA ASN A 166 -3.46 -8.17 13.35
C ASN A 166 -3.78 -6.85 12.63
N HIS A 167 -3.41 -6.73 11.35
CA HIS A 167 -3.64 -5.53 10.55
C HIS A 167 -4.28 -5.91 9.21
N HIS A 168 -5.27 -5.11 8.80
CA HIS A 168 -5.98 -5.25 7.53
C HIS A 168 -5.86 -3.94 6.76
N PHE A 169 -5.72 -4.05 5.44
CA PHE A 169 -5.64 -2.90 4.55
C PHE A 169 -6.49 -3.15 3.31
N GLU A 170 -6.92 -2.06 2.68
CA GLU A 170 -7.69 -2.14 1.44
C GLU A 170 -6.76 -2.36 0.25
N ALA A 171 -7.13 -3.23 -0.67
CA ALA A 171 -6.37 -3.45 -1.89
C ALA A 171 -7.23 -3.14 -3.12
N TRP A 172 -6.69 -2.33 -4.01
CA TRP A 172 -7.36 -1.83 -5.21
C TRP A 172 -6.54 -2.17 -6.44
N LYS A 173 -7.14 -2.94 -7.35
CA LYS A 173 -6.54 -3.22 -8.65
C LYS A 173 -6.89 -2.09 -9.61
N ILE A 174 -5.87 -1.44 -10.16
CA ILE A 174 -6.03 -0.39 -11.15
C ILE A 174 -6.00 -1.02 -12.53
N GLN A 175 -7.08 -0.85 -13.26
CA GLN A 175 -7.12 -1.20 -14.68
C GLN A 175 -6.75 0.05 -15.48
N PRO A 176 -5.68 0.00 -16.30
CA PRO A 176 -5.43 1.08 -17.24
C PRO A 176 -6.62 1.14 -18.20
N CYS A 177 -7.18 2.34 -18.41
CA CYS A 177 -8.19 2.53 -19.44
C CYS A 177 -7.59 2.05 -20.77
N CYS A 178 -8.20 1.02 -21.37
CA CYS A 178 -7.88 0.64 -22.75
C CYS A 178 -8.02 1.90 -23.60
N ARG A 179 -6.91 2.37 -24.19
CA ARG A 179 -7.01 3.28 -25.33
C ARG A 179 -7.63 2.46 -26.46
N ASN A 180 -8.92 2.65 -26.68
CA ASN A 180 -9.60 2.20 -27.91
C ASN A 180 -8.94 2.85 -29.13
#